data_AF-A0A7X5N3B4-F1
#
_entry.id   AF-A0A7X5N3B4-F1
#
_cell.length_a   1.000
_cell.length_b   1.000
_cell.length_c   1.000
_cell.angle_alpha   90.00
_cell.angle_beta   90.00
_cell.angle_gamma   90.00
#
_symmetry.space_group_name_H-M   'P 1'
#
loop_
_entity.id
_entity.type
_entity.pdbx_description
1 polymer ?
#
loop_
_entity_poly.entity_id
_entity_poly.type
_entity_poly.pdbx_seq_one_letter_code
_entity_poly.pdbx_strand_id
1 'polypeptide(L)'
;AQPGYYAVTLKDRNIRAELTASARVGVHRYTFPKGTPAHVLVDLRTSLYDYPGKVQWSRLRVRGDGTVTGFRETRGWAPGRQLYFAMRFSRPLTATQLHDT
;
A
#
# COMPACT_ATOMS: atom_id res chain seq x y z
N ALA A 1 -15.16 -3.76 -14.06
CA ALA A 1 -15.17 -4.01 -12.61
C ALA A 1 -16.47 -4.74 -12.27
N GLN A 2 -16.49 -5.54 -11.20
CA GLN A 2 -17.68 -6.26 -10.74
C GLN A 2 -17.66 -6.39 -9.21
N PRO A 3 -18.78 -6.71 -8.53
CA PRO A 3 -18.78 -6.91 -7.09
C PRO A 3 -17.68 -7.88 -6.63
N GLY A 4 -16.90 -7.46 -5.63
CA GLY A 4 -15.77 -8.22 -5.09
C GLY A 4 -14.50 -8.22 -5.94
N TYR A 5 -14.46 -7.56 -7.12
CA TYR A 5 -13.27 -7.58 -7.98
C TYR A 5 -13.09 -6.30 -8.82
N TYR A 6 -11.90 -5.73 -8.73
CA TYR A 6 -11.46 -4.62 -9.56
C TYR A 6 -10.15 -4.95 -10.26
N ALA A 7 -9.97 -4.48 -11.48
CA ALA A 7 -8.69 -4.61 -12.15
C ALA A 7 -8.47 -3.54 -13.24
N VAL A 8 -7.24 -3.04 -13.34
CA VAL A 8 -6.81 -2.01 -14.30
C VAL A 8 -5.40 -2.29 -14.82
N THR A 9 -5.08 -1.85 -16.03
CA THR A 9 -3.70 -1.84 -16.54
C THR A 9 -3.13 -0.44 -16.41
N LEU A 10 -2.05 -0.30 -15.64
CA LEU A 10 -1.29 0.94 -15.49
C LEU A 10 -0.46 1.15 -16.76
N LYS A 11 -0.92 2.06 -17.63
CA LYS A 11 -0.41 2.21 -19.00
C LYS A 11 1.10 2.51 -19.04
N ASP A 12 1.57 3.43 -18.20
CA ASP A 12 2.95 3.95 -18.25
C ASP A 12 4.02 2.87 -18.03
N ARG A 13 3.68 1.80 -17.30
CA ARG A 13 4.60 0.70 -16.97
C ARG A 13 4.13 -0.66 -17.45
N ASN A 14 2.98 -0.70 -18.15
CA ASN A 14 2.30 -1.92 -18.58
C ASN A 14 2.14 -2.97 -17.46
N ILE A 15 1.72 -2.52 -16.27
CA ILE A 15 1.49 -3.38 -15.11
C ILE A 15 -0.01 -3.64 -14.97
N ARG A 16 -0.42 -4.92 -14.93
CA ARG A 16 -1.81 -5.29 -14.63
C ARG A 16 -1.99 -5.40 -13.12
N ALA A 17 -2.84 -4.55 -12.56
CA ALA A 17 -3.22 -4.57 -11.15
C ALA A 17 -4.63 -5.16 -10.99
N GLU A 18 -4.77 -6.13 -10.09
CA GLU A 18 -6.02 -6.83 -9.77
C GLU A 18 -6.22 -6.82 -8.25
N LEU A 19 -7.44 -6.52 -7.81
CA LEU A 19 -7.79 -6.27 -6.42
C LEU A 19 -9.07 -7.02 -6.04
N THR A 20 -9.05 -7.70 -4.90
CA THR A 20 -10.23 -8.29 -4.26
C THR A 20 -10.12 -8.16 -2.74
N ALA A 21 -11.16 -8.52 -1.99
CA ALA A 21 -11.17 -8.39 -0.54
C ALA A 21 -12.04 -9.45 0.15
N SER A 22 -11.67 -9.75 1.39
CA SER A 22 -12.53 -10.38 2.40
C SER A 22 -13.06 -9.33 3.37
N ALA A 23 -13.70 -9.74 4.47
CA ALA A 23 -14.23 -8.84 5.48
C ALA A 23 -13.18 -7.88 6.10
N ARG A 24 -11.90 -8.28 6.19
CA ARG A 24 -10.84 -7.51 6.88
C ARG A 24 -9.49 -7.53 6.17
N VAL A 25 -9.39 -8.12 4.99
CA VAL A 25 -8.13 -8.28 4.24
C VAL A 25 -8.35 -7.94 2.78
N GLY A 26 -7.52 -7.04 2.24
CA GLY A 26 -7.40 -6.82 0.79
C GLY A 26 -6.34 -7.76 0.21
N VAL A 27 -6.59 -8.30 -0.98
CA VAL A 27 -5.67 -9.14 -1.74
C VAL A 27 -5.39 -8.48 -3.08
N HIS A 28 -4.10 -8.28 -3.37
CA HIS A 28 -3.62 -7.59 -4.55
C HIS A 28 -2.79 -8.56 -5.39
N ARG A 29 -2.99 -8.54 -6.71
CA ARG A 29 -2.14 -9.24 -7.68
C ARG A 29 -1.63 -8.25 -8.71
N TYR A 30 -0.31 -8.24 -8.89
CA TYR A 30 0.37 -7.39 -9.86
C TYR A 30 1.12 -8.26 -10.87
N THR A 31 0.82 -8.09 -12.14
CA THR A 31 1.55 -8.73 -13.24
C THR A 31 2.44 -7.69 -13.91
N PHE A 32 3.75 -7.87 -13.73
CA PHE A 32 4.78 -7.02 -14.31
C PHE A 32 5.23 -7.56 -15.68
N PRO A 33 5.73 -6.70 -16.59
CA PRO A 33 6.39 -7.16 -17.81
C PRO A 33 7.56 -8.12 -17.53
N LYS A 34 7.82 -9.06 -18.44
CA LYS A 34 8.95 -9.97 -18.30
C LYS A 34 10.27 -9.20 -18.34
N GLY A 35 11.22 -9.60 -17.49
CA GLY A 35 12.57 -9.05 -17.47
C GLY A 35 12.69 -7.65 -16.85
N THR A 36 11.61 -7.08 -16.29
CA THR A 36 11.66 -5.79 -15.60
C THR A 36 11.70 -5.98 -14.08
N PRO A 37 12.44 -5.11 -13.34
CA PRO A 37 12.38 -5.09 -11.89
C PRO A 37 10.96 -4.79 -11.39
N ALA A 38 10.49 -5.56 -10.41
CA ALA A 38 9.20 -5.36 -9.77
C ALA A 38 9.36 -4.51 -8.50
N HIS A 39 8.67 -3.38 -8.44
CA HIS A 39 8.66 -2.49 -7.28
C HIS A 39 7.23 -2.22 -6.83
N VAL A 40 7.04 -2.09 -5.52
CA VAL A 40 5.78 -1.67 -4.89
C VAL A 40 6.08 -0.50 -3.97
N LEU A 41 5.38 0.62 -4.17
CA LEU A 41 5.44 1.79 -3.32
C LEU A 41 4.28 1.74 -2.31
N VAL A 42 4.60 1.91 -1.02
CA VAL A 42 3.61 2.06 0.05
C VAL A 42 3.69 3.50 0.54
N ASP A 43 2.69 4.30 0.18
CA ASP A 43 2.59 5.71 0.56
C ASP A 43 1.68 5.87 1.78
N LEU A 44 2.24 6.42 2.87
CA LEU A 44 1.50 6.72 4.10
C LEU A 44 1.14 8.21 4.23
N ARG A 45 1.63 9.07 3.34
CA ARG A 45 1.43 10.53 3.40
C ARG A 45 0.21 10.96 2.60
N THR A 46 0.06 10.46 1.37
CA THR A 46 -1.10 10.84 0.54
C THR A 46 -2.42 10.38 1.17
N SER A 47 -3.40 11.28 1.17
CA SER A 47 -4.74 11.02 1.68
C SER A 47 -5.80 11.71 0.82
N LEU A 48 -7.01 11.16 0.79
CA LEU A 48 -8.17 11.89 0.25
C LEU A 48 -8.38 13.19 1.04
N TYR A 49 -8.63 14.31 0.36
CA TYR A 49 -8.67 15.69 0.92
C TYR A 49 -7.36 16.07 1.60
N ASP A 50 -6.24 16.00 0.89
CA ASP A 50 -4.92 16.22 1.45
C ASP A 50 -4.66 17.70 1.80
N TYR A 51 -4.03 17.95 2.94
CA TYR A 51 -3.64 19.28 3.39
C TYR A 51 -2.51 19.20 4.43
N PRO A 52 -1.72 20.28 4.61
CA PRO A 52 -0.62 20.29 5.57
C PRO A 52 -1.03 19.87 6.98
N GLY A 53 -0.28 18.91 7.54
CA GLY A 53 -0.56 18.35 8.85
C GLY A 53 -1.82 17.48 8.91
N LYS A 54 -2.34 16.97 7.79
CA LYS A 54 -3.43 15.99 7.84
C LYS A 54 -2.98 14.68 8.48
N VAL A 55 -1.86 14.14 8.01
CA VAL A 55 -1.17 13.01 8.63
C VAL A 55 -0.38 13.55 9.81
N GLN A 56 -0.77 13.14 11.01
CA GLN A 56 -0.14 13.57 12.26
C GLN A 56 1.08 12.70 12.58
N TRP A 57 0.95 11.40 12.32
CA TRP A 57 2.02 10.44 12.52
C TRP A 57 1.90 9.28 11.55
N SER A 58 3.03 8.71 11.14
CA SER A 58 3.05 7.45 10.41
C SER A 58 4.25 6.60 10.81
N ARG A 59 4.14 5.28 10.62
CA ARG A 59 5.22 4.34 10.89
C ARG A 59 5.11 3.16 9.93
N LEU A 60 6.26 2.71 9.45
CA LEU A 60 6.41 1.48 8.69
C LEU A 60 7.57 0.66 9.26
N ARG A 61 7.39 -0.66 9.35
CA ARG A 61 8.41 -1.60 9.84
C ARG A 61 8.40 -2.85 8.97
N VAL A 62 9.55 -3.20 8.41
CA VAL A 62 9.79 -4.50 7.77
C VAL A 62 10.33 -5.44 8.84
N ARG A 63 9.69 -6.59 9.02
CA ARG A 63 10.08 -7.62 10.00
C ARG A 63 11.00 -8.64 9.35
N GLY A 64 11.75 -9.39 10.17
CA GLY A 64 12.73 -10.37 9.68
C GLY A 64 12.12 -11.51 8.85
N ASP A 65 10.83 -11.80 9.04
CA ASP A 65 10.08 -12.80 8.26
C ASP A 65 9.50 -12.24 6.94
N GLY A 66 9.79 -10.97 6.61
CA GLY A 66 9.26 -10.27 5.44
C GLY A 66 7.86 -9.69 5.63
N THR A 67 7.26 -9.82 6.82
CA THR A 67 6.00 -9.13 7.14
C THR A 67 6.26 -7.63 7.26
N VAL A 68 5.44 -6.80 6.63
CA VAL A 68 5.49 -5.35 6.79
C VAL A 68 4.31 -4.92 7.64
N THR A 69 4.59 -4.18 8.70
CA THR A 69 3.57 -3.61 9.61
C THR A 69 3.64 -2.11 9.57
N GLY A 70 2.49 -1.45 9.70
CA GLY A 70 2.49 0.01 9.77
C GLY A 70 1.29 0.61 10.48
N PHE A 71 1.37 1.91 10.62
CA PHE A 71 0.44 2.74 11.35
C PHE A 71 0.33 4.11 10.70
N ARG A 72 -0.87 4.70 10.77
CA ARG A 72 -1.10 6.10 10.44
C ARG A 72 -2.13 6.72 11.36
N GLU A 73 -1.83 7.91 11.86
CA GLU A 73 -2.76 8.77 12.56
C GLU A 73 -3.10 9.98 11.70
N THR A 74 -4.40 10.26 11.56
CA THR A 74 -4.90 11.37 10.76
C THR A 74 -5.88 12.22 11.54
N ARG A 75 -5.88 13.52 11.26
CA ARG A 75 -7.01 14.42 11.56
C ARG A 75 -7.87 14.65 10.31
N GLY A 76 -9.07 15.18 10.49
CA GLY A 76 -10.02 15.48 9.42
C GLY A 76 -11.45 15.37 9.92
N TRP A 77 -12.34 14.84 9.07
CA TRP A 77 -13.75 14.65 9.44
C TRP A 77 -13.92 13.88 10.76
N ALA A 78 -13.15 12.81 10.95
CA ALA A 78 -13.00 12.15 12.24
C ALA A 78 -11.62 12.51 12.84
N PRO A 79 -11.56 13.26 13.96
CA PRO A 79 -10.31 13.59 14.62
C PRO A 79 -9.71 12.35 15.32
N GLY A 80 -8.37 12.29 15.39
CA GLY A 80 -7.65 11.22 16.11
C GLY A 80 -7.79 9.83 15.48
N ARG A 81 -8.08 9.73 14.18
CA ARG A 81 -8.30 8.42 13.54
C ARG A 81 -6.99 7.67 13.37
N GLN A 82 -6.91 6.51 13.98
CA GLN A 82 -5.79 5.59 13.92
C GLN A 82 -6.08 4.42 12.99
N LEU A 83 -5.12 4.09 12.13
CA LEU A 83 -5.16 2.93 11.24
C LEU A 83 -3.90 2.10 11.44
N TYR A 84 -4.07 0.81 11.61
CA TYR A 84 -2.99 -0.17 11.69
C TYR A 84 -3.13 -1.18 10.55
N PHE A 85 -2.01 -1.67 10.04
CA PHE A 85 -2.01 -2.72 9.02
C PHE A 85 -0.84 -3.69 9.19
N ALA A 86 -1.03 -4.89 8.64
CA ALA A 86 0.01 -5.86 8.35
C ALA A 86 -0.15 -6.32 6.90
N MET A 87 0.95 -6.50 6.19
CA MET A 87 0.98 -6.95 4.80
C MET A 87 2.11 -7.96 4.60
N ARG A 88 1.91 -8.87 3.66
CA ARG A 88 2.90 -9.86 3.26
C ARG A 88 2.92 -9.96 1.75
N PHE A 89 4.12 -10.14 1.19
CA PHE A 89 4.32 -10.31 -0.24
C PHE A 89 4.45 -11.81 -0.59
N SER A 90 4.01 -12.18 -1.79
CA SER A 90 4.16 -13.55 -2.31
C SER A 90 5.59 -13.85 -2.79
N ARG A 91 6.43 -12.82 -2.91
CA ARG A 91 7.85 -12.90 -3.26
C ARG A 91 8.69 -12.28 -2.13
N PRO A 92 9.91 -12.78 -1.85
CA PRO A 92 10.81 -12.17 -0.88
C PRO A 92 11.15 -10.73 -1.26
N LEU A 93 11.29 -9.85 -0.27
CA LEU A 93 11.80 -8.49 -0.45
C LEU A 93 13.32 -8.56 -0.57
N THR A 94 13.87 -8.16 -1.72
CA THR A 94 15.32 -8.16 -1.95
C THR A 94 15.99 -6.83 -1.60
N ALA A 95 15.23 -5.74 -1.58
CA ALA A 95 15.68 -4.41 -1.18
C ALA A 95 14.50 -3.59 -0.63
N THR A 96 14.80 -2.65 0.26
CA THR A 96 13.82 -1.73 0.86
C THR A 96 14.43 -0.35 0.99
N GLN A 97 13.66 0.70 0.68
CA GLN A 97 14.05 2.09 0.90
C GLN A 97 12.91 2.81 1.62
N LEU A 98 13.27 3.66 2.58
CA LEU A 98 12.35 4.54 3.29
C LEU A 98 12.70 5.97 2.93
N HIS A 99 11.70 6.72 2.49
CA HIS A 99 11.83 8.12 2.16
C HIS A 99 11.00 8.94 3.14
N ASP A 100 11.63 9.90 3.80
CA ASP A 100 10.94 10.93 4.57
C ASP A 100 10.95 12.21 3.73
N THR A 101 9.89 12.39 2.95
CA THR A 101 9.67 13.51 2.03
C THR A 101 8.52 14.38 2.50
#